data_AF-A0A6I5ECH1-F1
#
_entry.id   AF-A0A6I5ECH1-F1
#
_cell.length_a   1.000
_cell.length_b   1.000
_cell.length_c   1.000
_cell.angle_alpha   90.00
_cell.angle_beta   90.00
_cell.angle_gamma   90.00
#
_symmetry.space_group_name_H-M   'P 1'
#
loop_
_entity.id
_entity.type
_entity.pdbx_description
1 polymer ?
#
loop_
_entity_poly.entity_id
_entity_poly.type
_entity_poly.pdbx_seq_one_letter_code
_entity_poly.pdbx_strand_id
1 'polypeptide(L)'
;MQLRHVRAIAVFGIAVVALTGARGSHGGGCHSDSGGSGSSSSSGGGSTGSTGGGAYKDDNDSTTTGGSSGSGSTTGSTTGGGKATDPAKDVKIETCVFDDARGIVAHVSATNSSASTTYTYKFSVTFKGPDGSVVRTSNSTIPYVSANSTDTLDVAASYVPAAGQSASGSTCKLSAVTRTAE
;
A
#
# COMPACT_ATOMS: atom_id res chain seq x y z
N MET A 1 23.68 -23.54 33.29
CA MET A 1 24.65 -22.57 32.75
C MET A 1 23.89 -21.62 31.82
N GLN A 2 23.84 -20.33 32.15
CA GLN A 2 23.15 -19.31 31.36
C GLN A 2 23.92 -19.03 30.06
N LEU A 3 23.31 -19.31 28.91
CA LEU A 3 23.85 -18.92 27.61
C LEU A 3 23.41 -17.48 27.31
N ARG A 4 24.39 -16.57 27.35
CA ARG A 4 24.22 -15.16 27.06
C ARG A 4 23.94 -15.00 25.57
N HIS A 5 22.83 -14.36 25.23
CA HIS A 5 22.53 -13.93 23.87
C HIS A 5 23.55 -12.88 23.42
N VAL A 6 24.28 -13.18 22.34
CA VAL A 6 25.08 -12.19 21.61
C VAL A 6 24.27 -11.82 20.37
N ARG A 7 23.73 -10.60 20.33
CA ARG A 7 23.18 -10.01 19.10
C ARG A 7 24.30 -9.23 18.43
N ALA A 8 24.85 -9.78 17.35
CA ALA A 8 25.77 -9.06 16.50
C ALA A 8 24.97 -8.07 15.64
N ILE A 9 25.22 -6.77 15.81
CA ILE A 9 24.71 -5.73 14.92
C ILE A 9 25.91 -5.31 14.06
N ALA A 10 25.86 -5.62 12.77
CA ALA A 10 26.84 -5.13 11.80
C ALA A 10 26.21 -3.99 11.01
N VAL A 11 26.76 -2.78 11.17
CA VAL A 11 26.45 -1.59 10.37
C VAL A 11 27.63 -1.36 9.42
N PHE A 12 27.38 -1.47 8.11
CA PHE A 12 28.25 -1.07 7.01
C PHE A 12 27.30 -0.63 5.89
N GLY A 13 27.40 0.51 5.22
CA GLY A 13 28.30 1.66 5.22
C GLY A 13 27.78 2.53 4.07
N ILE A 14 27.51 3.80 4.31
CA ILE A 14 26.89 4.70 3.34
C ILE A 14 27.93 5.14 2.31
N ALA A 15 27.73 4.80 1.04
CA ALA A 15 28.46 5.40 -0.07
C ALA A 15 27.67 6.61 -0.60
N VAL A 16 28.08 7.81 -0.20
CA VAL A 16 27.67 9.06 -0.84
C VAL A 16 28.49 9.19 -2.13
N VAL A 17 27.84 9.06 -3.28
CA VAL A 17 28.39 9.56 -4.55
C VAL A 17 27.60 10.80 -4.95
N ALA A 18 28.23 11.94 -4.75
CA ALA A 18 27.74 13.26 -5.10
C ALA A 18 27.83 13.51 -6.62
N LEU A 19 26.70 13.92 -7.20
CA LEU A 19 26.51 15.15 -7.97
C LEU A 19 27.60 15.61 -8.97
N THR A 20 27.40 15.28 -10.26
CA THR A 20 27.81 16.07 -11.45
C THR A 20 27.29 15.32 -12.69
N GLY A 21 26.48 15.80 -13.64
CA GLY A 21 26.01 17.12 -14.04
C GLY A 21 25.98 17.19 -15.58
N ALA A 22 24.81 17.14 -16.23
CA ALA A 22 24.56 17.54 -17.65
C ALA A 22 23.03 17.53 -17.89
N ARG A 23 22.25 18.62 -17.76
CA ARG A 23 22.09 19.80 -18.64
C ARG A 23 22.34 19.55 -20.14
N GLY A 24 21.28 19.68 -20.95
CA GLY A 24 21.24 19.56 -22.42
C GLY A 24 19.96 18.85 -22.87
N SER A 25 18.77 19.46 -22.88
CA SER A 25 18.25 20.45 -23.84
C SER A 25 17.81 19.88 -25.22
N HIS A 26 16.60 20.29 -25.64
CA HIS A 26 16.07 20.41 -27.03
C HIS A 26 15.45 19.19 -27.75
N GLY A 27 14.28 19.42 -28.37
CA GLY A 27 13.63 18.63 -29.44
C GLY A 27 12.22 18.18 -29.03
N GLY A 28 11.09 18.70 -29.51
CA GLY A 28 10.77 19.31 -30.81
C GLY A 28 9.96 18.30 -31.63
N GLY A 29 8.69 18.58 -31.92
CA GLY A 29 7.90 17.74 -32.85
C GLY A 29 6.38 17.87 -32.73
N CYS A 30 5.83 18.88 -33.40
CA CYS A 30 4.42 19.02 -33.76
C CYS A 30 4.05 18.12 -34.94
N HIS A 31 2.87 17.48 -34.94
CA HIS A 31 2.13 17.18 -36.19
C HIS A 31 0.61 17.24 -35.92
N SER A 32 -0.03 18.01 -36.80
CA SER A 32 -1.45 18.27 -36.91
C SER A 32 -2.14 17.20 -37.78
N ASP A 33 -3.44 17.42 -37.96
CA ASP A 33 -4.34 16.87 -38.98
C ASP A 33 -5.12 15.60 -38.60
N SER A 34 -6.37 15.38 -38.98
CA SER A 34 -7.49 16.16 -39.52
C SER A 34 -8.56 15.08 -39.78
N GLY A 35 -9.80 15.21 -39.32
CA GLY A 35 -10.81 14.22 -39.69
C GLY A 35 -12.20 14.39 -39.08
N GLY A 36 -13.12 14.88 -39.92
CA GLY A 36 -14.48 14.30 -39.95
C GLY A 36 -15.58 15.09 -39.25
N SER A 37 -16.11 16.08 -39.95
CA SER A 37 -17.43 16.69 -39.74
C SER A 37 -18.60 15.71 -39.95
N GLY A 38 -19.63 15.81 -39.10
CA GLY A 38 -20.93 15.16 -39.28
C GLY A 38 -21.98 15.77 -38.35
N SER A 39 -23.03 16.35 -38.95
CA SER A 39 -23.95 17.35 -38.41
C SER A 39 -25.31 16.83 -37.88
N SER A 40 -26.05 17.75 -37.23
CA SER A 40 -27.52 17.82 -36.96
C SER A 40 -28.01 17.24 -35.61
N SER A 41 -28.94 17.80 -34.83
CA SER A 41 -29.76 19.03 -34.88
C SER A 41 -30.55 19.18 -33.54
N SER A 42 -30.80 20.43 -33.09
CA SER A 42 -31.92 20.95 -32.24
C SER A 42 -32.27 20.25 -30.90
N SER A 43 -32.41 20.91 -29.74
CA SER A 43 -33.43 21.93 -29.43
C SER A 43 -33.26 22.47 -27.99
N GLY A 44 -33.56 23.76 -27.77
CA GLY A 44 -34.44 24.22 -26.69
C GLY A 44 -33.89 24.50 -25.27
N GLY A 45 -34.20 25.70 -24.78
CA GLY A 45 -34.68 25.91 -23.41
C GLY A 45 -33.67 26.47 -22.40
N GLY A 46 -33.86 27.73 -22.00
CA GLY A 46 -33.06 28.41 -20.99
C GLY A 46 -33.56 28.28 -19.54
N SER A 47 -32.95 29.14 -18.71
CA SER A 47 -33.36 29.62 -17.37
C SER A 47 -32.77 28.92 -16.14
N THR A 48 -31.87 29.66 -15.48
CA THR A 48 -31.84 30.07 -14.05
C THR A 48 -32.35 29.11 -12.96
N GLY A 49 -31.56 28.95 -11.89
CA GLY A 49 -32.13 28.70 -10.55
C GLY A 49 -31.25 27.86 -9.63
N SER A 50 -30.83 28.48 -8.53
CA SER A 50 -30.06 27.90 -7.42
C SER A 50 -30.82 26.85 -6.60
N THR A 51 -30.05 26.20 -5.71
CA THR A 51 -30.41 25.50 -4.44
C THR A 51 -30.98 24.08 -4.49
N GLY A 52 -30.15 23.13 -4.03
CA GLY A 52 -30.50 22.17 -2.97
C GLY A 52 -31.06 20.81 -3.36
N GLY A 53 -30.47 19.75 -2.77
CA GLY A 53 -31.11 18.44 -2.60
C GLY A 53 -30.55 17.33 -3.51
N GLY A 54 -29.94 16.32 -2.90
CA GLY A 54 -29.30 15.20 -3.61
C GLY A 54 -30.25 14.15 -4.17
N ALA A 55 -29.73 13.32 -5.07
CA ALA A 55 -30.16 11.93 -5.28
C ALA A 55 -29.15 11.20 -6.18
N TYR A 56 -28.62 10.13 -5.60
CA TYR A 56 -27.86 9.00 -6.12
C TYR A 56 -28.37 8.50 -7.48
N LYS A 57 -27.46 8.30 -8.45
CA LYS A 57 -27.63 7.36 -9.57
C LYS A 57 -26.27 6.75 -9.93
N ASP A 58 -26.09 5.53 -9.46
CA ASP A 58 -25.06 4.58 -9.88
C ASP A 58 -25.48 3.98 -11.22
N ASP A 59 -24.77 4.29 -12.29
CA ASP A 59 -24.88 3.56 -13.56
C ASP A 59 -23.82 2.45 -13.58
N ASN A 60 -24.26 1.25 -13.24
CA ASN A 60 -23.45 0.04 -13.21
C ASN A 60 -23.99 -0.93 -14.27
N ASP A 61 -23.32 -1.03 -15.42
CA ASP A 61 -23.40 -2.23 -16.26
C ASP A 61 -22.10 -2.46 -17.04
N SER A 62 -21.39 -3.52 -16.65
CA SER A 62 -20.59 -4.33 -17.56
C SER A 62 -20.33 -5.68 -16.91
N THR A 63 -21.14 -6.67 -17.28
CA THR A 63 -20.85 -8.09 -17.06
C THR A 63 -19.65 -8.53 -17.90
N THR A 64 -18.55 -8.90 -17.24
CA THR A 64 -17.60 -9.90 -17.74
C THR A 64 -17.07 -10.78 -16.60
N THR A 65 -16.98 -12.07 -16.91
CA THR A 65 -16.67 -13.21 -16.05
C THR A 65 -15.16 -13.33 -15.79
N GLY A 66 -14.75 -13.55 -14.54
CA GLY A 66 -13.46 -14.18 -14.21
C GLY A 66 -12.54 -13.41 -13.25
N GLY A 67 -12.14 -14.07 -12.15
CA GLY A 67 -10.95 -13.71 -11.36
C GLY A 67 -11.19 -12.81 -10.13
N SER A 68 -11.59 -13.39 -9.01
CA SER A 68 -11.57 -12.68 -7.71
C SER A 68 -10.13 -12.49 -7.22
N SER A 69 -9.60 -11.29 -7.39
CA SER A 69 -8.49 -10.73 -6.61
C SER A 69 -8.89 -9.33 -6.17
N GLY A 70 -9.85 -9.28 -5.26
CA GLY A 70 -10.38 -8.04 -4.69
C GLY A 70 -9.39 -7.44 -3.68
N SER A 71 -8.52 -6.57 -4.17
CA SER A 71 -7.78 -5.61 -3.35
C SER A 71 -8.77 -4.57 -2.79
N GLY A 72 -9.35 -4.88 -1.64
CA GLY A 72 -10.29 -4.00 -0.95
C GLY A 72 -9.55 -2.89 -0.22
N SER A 73 -9.46 -1.71 -0.86
CA SER A 73 -9.13 -0.45 -0.18
C SER A 73 -10.15 -0.19 0.92
N THR A 74 -9.69 0.00 2.16
CA THR A 74 -10.55 0.39 3.28
C THR A 74 -10.18 1.79 3.74
N THR A 75 -11.21 2.63 3.80
CA THR A 75 -11.22 4.06 4.11
C THR A 75 -10.62 4.35 5.49
N GLY A 76 -9.44 4.99 5.52
CA GLY A 76 -8.86 5.57 6.74
C GLY A 76 -9.32 7.02 6.93
N SER A 77 -9.87 7.34 8.11
CA SER A 77 -10.27 8.70 8.48
C SER A 77 -9.03 9.50 8.92
N THR A 78 -8.77 10.63 8.28
CA THR A 78 -7.64 11.52 8.60
C THR A 78 -8.12 12.75 9.38
N THR A 79 -7.60 12.94 10.59
CA THR A 79 -7.57 14.25 11.26
C THR A 79 -6.14 14.76 11.20
N GLY A 80 -5.88 15.80 10.40
CA GLY A 80 -4.57 16.46 10.31
C GLY A 80 -4.33 17.10 8.94
N GLY A 81 -4.33 18.44 8.89
CA GLY A 81 -4.22 19.24 7.67
C GLY A 81 -2.85 19.14 6.99
N GLY A 82 -2.88 18.79 5.71
CA GLY A 82 -1.78 18.60 4.76
C GLY A 82 -2.32 17.65 3.69
N LYS A 83 -1.97 17.81 2.41
CA LYS A 83 -2.49 16.95 1.31
C LYS A 83 -2.31 15.47 1.68
N ALA A 84 -3.35 14.84 2.22
CA ALA A 84 -3.24 13.57 2.90
C ALA A 84 -3.06 12.47 1.85
N THR A 85 -1.81 12.02 1.67
CA THR A 85 -1.57 10.73 1.04
C THR A 85 -2.10 9.65 1.97
N ASP A 86 -2.91 8.74 1.42
CA ASP A 86 -3.50 7.63 2.14
C ASP A 86 -2.37 6.76 2.76
N PRO A 87 -2.30 6.66 4.11
CA PRO A 87 -1.22 5.93 4.78
C PRO A 87 -1.20 4.44 4.41
N ALA A 88 -2.31 3.87 3.93
CA ALA A 88 -2.35 2.49 3.44
C ALA A 88 -1.57 2.28 2.14
N LYS A 89 -1.14 3.34 1.45
CA LYS A 89 -0.26 3.25 0.27
C LYS A 89 1.22 3.16 0.63
N ASP A 90 1.58 3.62 1.82
CA ASP A 90 2.96 3.66 2.28
C ASP A 90 3.41 2.29 2.82
N VAL A 91 2.49 1.48 3.34
CA VAL A 91 2.79 0.19 3.96
C VAL A 91 2.32 -0.96 3.08
N LYS A 92 3.21 -1.93 2.82
CA LYS A 92 2.92 -3.13 2.02
C LYS A 92 3.48 -4.40 2.64
N ILE A 93 2.81 -5.52 2.40
CA ILE A 93 3.36 -6.86 2.65
C ILE A 93 4.10 -7.26 1.38
N GLU A 94 5.42 -7.36 1.46
CA GLU A 94 6.29 -7.77 0.36
C GLU A 94 6.20 -9.28 0.13
N THR A 95 6.25 -10.04 1.21
CA THR A 95 6.16 -11.50 1.19
C THR A 95 5.37 -12.02 2.37
N CYS A 96 4.73 -13.17 2.19
CA CYS A 96 4.08 -13.93 3.23
C CYS A 96 4.43 -15.40 3.00
N VAL A 97 5.30 -15.94 3.85
CA VAL A 97 5.87 -17.28 3.66
C VAL A 97 5.75 -18.09 4.94
N PHE A 98 5.73 -19.41 4.80
CA PHE A 98 5.88 -20.30 5.95
C PHE A 98 7.36 -20.57 6.23
N ASP A 99 7.72 -20.56 7.50
CA ASP A 99 9.05 -20.77 8.05
C ASP A 99 8.91 -21.83 9.16
N ASP A 100 9.62 -22.95 9.05
CA ASP A 100 9.47 -24.09 9.97
C ASP A 100 9.77 -23.73 11.43
N ALA A 101 10.61 -22.70 11.68
CA ALA A 101 10.98 -22.27 13.02
C ALA A 101 10.03 -21.22 13.61
N ARG A 102 9.45 -20.36 12.76
CA ARG A 102 8.69 -19.17 13.17
C ARG A 102 7.19 -19.25 12.87
N GLY A 103 6.76 -20.17 12.02
CA GLY A 103 5.39 -20.27 11.51
C GLY A 103 5.19 -19.41 10.25
N ILE A 104 4.05 -18.72 10.14
CA ILE A 104 3.77 -17.84 8.99
C ILE A 104 4.44 -16.48 9.25
N VAL A 105 5.29 -16.03 8.34
CA VAL A 105 6.06 -14.79 8.44
C VAL A 105 5.67 -13.84 7.30
N ALA A 106 5.26 -12.63 7.67
CA ALA A 106 5.00 -11.52 6.76
C ALA A 106 6.18 -10.55 6.79
N HIS A 107 6.82 -10.31 5.64
CA HIS A 107 7.78 -9.23 5.46
C HIS A 107 7.02 -7.95 5.09
N VAL A 108 7.00 -6.97 5.97
CA VAL A 108 6.25 -5.72 5.78
C VAL A 108 7.24 -4.59 5.57
N SER A 109 7.00 -3.73 4.59
CA SER A 109 7.76 -2.50 4.38
C SER A 109 6.88 -1.27 4.55
N ALA A 110 7.43 -0.19 5.10
CA ALA A 110 6.82 1.13 5.13
C ALA A 110 7.72 2.14 4.41
N THR A 111 7.20 2.76 3.36
CA THR A 111 7.89 3.79 2.56
C THR A 111 7.36 5.17 2.90
N ASN A 112 8.20 6.00 3.48
CA ASN A 112 7.91 7.38 3.76
C ASN A 112 8.29 8.27 2.57
N SER A 113 7.29 8.63 1.76
CA SER A 113 7.47 9.52 0.60
C SER A 113 7.49 11.02 0.97
N SER A 114 7.49 11.36 2.26
CA SER A 114 7.62 12.75 2.70
C SER A 114 9.02 13.28 2.45
N ALA A 115 9.12 14.54 2.02
CA ALA A 115 10.40 15.18 1.77
C ALA A 115 11.15 15.58 3.05
N SER A 116 10.46 15.71 4.19
CA SER A 116 11.04 16.32 5.40
C SER A 116 10.53 15.76 6.73
N THR A 117 9.40 15.07 6.73
CA THR A 117 8.77 14.59 7.97
C THR A 117 9.12 13.13 8.20
N THR A 118 9.59 12.81 9.41
CA THR A 118 9.73 11.44 9.89
C THR A 118 8.37 10.94 10.39
N TYR A 119 8.07 9.67 10.12
CA TYR A 119 6.78 9.09 10.48
C TYR A 119 6.93 7.74 11.18
N THR A 120 6.05 7.49 12.14
CA THR A 120 5.81 6.16 12.69
C THR A 120 4.58 5.55 12.04
N TYR A 121 4.73 4.31 11.57
CA TYR A 121 3.66 3.54 10.92
C TYR A 121 3.15 2.44 11.85
N LYS A 122 1.86 2.45 12.12
CA LYS A 122 1.15 1.41 12.89
C LYS A 122 0.22 0.65 11.97
N PHE A 123 0.18 -0.68 12.09
CA PHE A 123 -0.63 -1.53 11.24
C PHE A 123 -0.96 -2.86 11.90
N SER A 124 -1.93 -3.56 11.35
CA SER A 124 -2.32 -4.91 11.75
C SER A 124 -2.11 -5.89 10.61
N VAL A 125 -1.47 -7.02 10.89
CA VAL A 125 -1.32 -8.14 9.95
C VAL A 125 -2.19 -9.30 10.42
N THR A 126 -3.12 -9.71 9.58
CA THR A 126 -3.92 -10.92 9.77
C THR A 126 -3.30 -12.06 8.98
N PHE A 127 -2.89 -13.10 9.69
CA PHE A 127 -2.33 -14.34 9.17
C PHE A 127 -3.44 -15.37 9.02
N LYS A 128 -3.50 -15.99 7.86
CA LYS A 128 -4.44 -17.07 7.55
C LYS A 128 -3.69 -18.33 7.14
N GLY A 129 -4.20 -19.47 7.61
CA GLY A 129 -3.70 -20.77 7.21
C GLY A 129 -4.10 -21.13 5.77
N PRO A 130 -3.62 -22.27 5.26
CA PRO A 130 -3.96 -22.78 3.93
C PRO A 130 -5.45 -23.02 3.71
N ASP A 131 -6.19 -23.31 4.78
CA ASP A 131 -7.64 -23.49 4.79
C ASP A 131 -8.41 -22.15 4.79
N GLY A 132 -7.71 -21.02 4.80
CA GLY A 132 -8.28 -19.68 4.86
C GLY A 132 -8.74 -19.24 6.26
N SER A 133 -8.58 -20.11 7.26
CA SER A 133 -8.90 -19.79 8.66
C SER A 133 -7.93 -18.74 9.20
N VAL A 134 -8.41 -17.87 10.09
CA VAL A 134 -7.53 -16.88 10.74
C VAL A 134 -6.73 -17.57 11.82
N VAL A 135 -5.41 -17.61 11.64
CA VAL A 135 -4.45 -18.13 12.63
C VAL A 135 -4.22 -17.08 13.71
N ARG A 136 -3.95 -15.85 13.30
CA ARG A 136 -3.63 -14.75 14.23
C ARG A 136 -3.81 -13.39 13.56
N THR A 137 -4.15 -12.38 14.36
CA THR A 137 -3.99 -10.97 13.97
C THR A 137 -2.97 -10.31 14.90
N SER A 138 -1.98 -9.63 14.33
CA SER A 138 -0.89 -8.98 15.08
C SER A 138 -0.88 -7.48 14.81
N ASN A 139 -0.89 -6.68 15.87
CA ASN A 139 -0.63 -5.24 15.77
C ASN A 139 0.88 -5.00 15.85
N SER A 140 1.41 -4.26 14.89
CA SER A 140 2.85 -4.02 14.73
C SER A 140 3.12 -2.54 14.41
N THR A 141 4.38 -2.14 14.56
CA THR A 141 4.78 -0.74 14.38
C THR A 141 6.18 -0.70 13.78
N ILE A 142 6.36 0.15 12.76
CA ILE A 142 7.67 0.54 12.22
C ILE A 142 7.87 2.00 12.63
N PRO A 143 8.66 2.27 13.70
CA PRO A 143 8.84 3.61 14.23
C PRO A 143 9.92 4.38 13.47
N TYR A 144 9.83 5.71 13.49
CA TYR A 144 10.90 6.62 13.04
C TYR A 144 11.38 6.42 11.59
N VAL A 145 10.47 6.11 10.66
CA VAL A 145 10.81 6.01 9.23
C VAL A 145 11.13 7.40 8.71
N SER A 146 12.41 7.62 8.41
CA SER A 146 12.94 8.91 7.98
C SER A 146 12.32 9.37 6.66
N ALA A 147 12.34 10.68 6.41
CA ALA A 147 11.90 11.27 5.15
C ALA A 147 12.61 10.63 3.94
N ASN A 148 11.85 10.32 2.88
CA ASN A 148 12.30 9.62 1.67
C ASN A 148 12.99 8.26 1.93
N SER A 149 12.65 7.56 3.02
CA SER A 149 13.22 6.26 3.37
C SER A 149 12.17 5.14 3.35
N THR A 150 12.65 3.91 3.26
CA THR A 150 11.86 2.69 3.42
C THR A 150 12.49 1.82 4.50
N ASP A 151 11.69 1.46 5.50
CA ASP A 151 12.09 0.54 6.56
C ASP A 151 11.21 -0.72 6.52
N THR A 152 11.71 -1.82 7.06
CA THR A 152 11.03 -3.12 7.01
C THR A 152 10.92 -3.79 8.38
N LEU A 153 9.93 -4.67 8.51
CA LEU A 153 9.67 -5.45 9.71
C LEU A 153 9.12 -6.83 9.35
N ASP A 154 9.73 -7.86 9.92
CA ASP A 154 9.18 -9.22 9.92
C ASP A 154 8.14 -9.34 11.05
N VAL A 155 6.92 -9.73 10.68
CA VAL A 155 5.86 -10.06 11.63
C VAL A 155 5.55 -11.54 11.50
N ALA A 156 5.65 -12.28 12.59
CA ALA A 156 5.41 -13.72 12.61
C ALA A 156 4.14 -14.09 13.38
N ALA A 157 3.50 -15.16 12.94
CA ALA A 157 2.48 -15.88 13.68
C ALA A 157 2.88 -17.35 13.79
N SER A 158 3.05 -17.82 15.02
CA SER A 158 3.31 -19.23 15.30
C SER A 158 2.19 -20.08 14.69
N TYR A 159 2.58 -20.99 13.82
CA TYR A 159 1.68 -21.88 13.10
C TYR A 159 2.41 -23.19 12.87
N VAL A 160 1.76 -24.31 13.15
CA VAL A 160 2.28 -25.65 12.89
C VAL A 160 1.20 -26.38 12.09
N PRO A 161 1.45 -26.74 10.83
CA PRO A 161 0.51 -27.52 10.04
C PRO A 161 0.20 -28.86 10.72
N ALA A 162 -1.03 -29.33 10.58
CA ALA A 162 -1.37 -30.68 10.99
C ALA A 162 -0.56 -31.71 10.19
N ALA A 163 -0.32 -32.90 10.76
CA ALA A 163 0.41 -33.96 10.09
C ALA A 163 -0.22 -34.28 8.72
N GLY A 164 0.58 -34.23 7.66
CA GLY A 164 0.13 -34.47 6.29
C GLY A 164 -0.55 -33.27 5.61
N GLN A 165 -0.72 -32.13 6.28
CA GLN A 165 -1.12 -30.88 5.63
C GLN A 165 0.09 -30.11 5.08
N SER A 166 -0.10 -29.55 3.89
CA SER A 166 0.84 -28.60 3.32
C SER A 166 0.72 -27.25 4.01
N ALA A 167 1.84 -26.61 4.35
CA ALA A 167 1.87 -25.23 4.83
C ALA A 167 1.69 -24.20 3.69
N SER A 168 1.81 -24.66 2.45
CA SER A 168 1.64 -23.85 1.24
C SER A 168 0.20 -23.38 1.12
N GLY A 169 0.01 -22.10 0.76
CA GLY A 169 -1.32 -21.48 0.68
C GLY A 169 -1.67 -20.59 1.87
N SER A 170 -0.79 -20.48 2.87
CA SER A 170 -0.90 -19.46 3.91
C SER A 170 -0.91 -18.06 3.30
N THR A 171 -1.73 -17.16 3.84
CA THR A 171 -1.86 -15.78 3.34
C THR A 171 -1.77 -14.77 4.47
N CYS A 172 -1.32 -13.56 4.14
CA CYS A 172 -1.21 -12.44 5.06
C CYS A 172 -1.99 -11.26 4.50
N LYS A 173 -2.75 -10.58 5.36
CA LYS A 173 -3.53 -9.40 5.00
C LYS A 173 -3.14 -8.22 5.88
N LEU A 174 -2.83 -7.10 5.26
CA LEU A 174 -2.57 -5.83 5.94
C LEU A 174 -3.90 -5.10 6.19
N SER A 175 -4.01 -4.47 7.36
CA SER A 175 -5.18 -3.68 7.75
C SER A 175 -4.81 -2.63 8.79
N ALA A 176 -5.75 -1.73 9.09
CA ALA A 176 -5.63 -0.71 10.15
C ALA A 176 -4.33 0.12 10.07
N VAL A 177 -3.88 0.44 8.85
CA VAL A 177 -2.67 1.23 8.65
C VAL A 177 -2.93 2.68 9.06
N THR A 178 -2.10 3.18 9.97
CA THR A 178 -2.10 4.56 10.41
C THR A 178 -0.67 5.08 10.45
N ARG A 179 -0.53 6.39 10.32
CA ARG A 179 0.75 7.10 10.29
C ARG A 179 0.69 8.27 11.26
N THR A 180 1.76 8.51 12.01
CA THR A 180 1.88 9.63 12.95
C THR A 180 3.21 10.34 12.72
N ALA A 181 3.17 11.66 12.56
CA ALA A 181 4.38 12.47 12.42
C ALA A 181 5.15 12.50 13.74
N GLU A 182 6.48 12.42 13.65
CA GLU A 182 7.40 12.56 14.79
C GLU A 182 7.92 14.00 14.95
#